data_AF-A0A841KX44-F1
#
_entry.id   AF-A0A841KX44-F1
#
_cell.length_a   1.000
_cell.length_b   1.000
_cell.length_c   1.000
_cell.angle_alpha   90.00
_cell.angle_beta   90.00
_cell.angle_gamma   90.00
#
_symmetry.space_group_name_H-M   'P 1'
#
loop_
_entity.id
_entity.type
_entity.pdbx_description
1 polymer ?
#
loop_
_entity_poly.entity_id
_entity_poly.type
_entity_poly.pdbx_seq_one_letter_code
_entity_poly.pdbx_strand_id
1 'polypeptide(L)'
;MLNGLSQEELSHKSGIDRTTIIRYENNQLNHSLELCYKIAKTIGIDPNLIYDEYLAFISSSFGNKIKNIRKKNKLTQHAFGAIIGVHRKTIVRWEKEQLSPTRENYLSICKFM
;
A
#
# COMPACT_ATOMS: atom_id res chain seq x y z
N MET A 1 1.61 -21.28 4.01
CA MET A 1 0.41 -21.43 4.86
C MET A 1 0.31 -20.21 5.76
N LEU A 2 -0.54 -19.25 5.41
CA LEU A 2 -0.98 -18.20 6.32
C LEU A 2 -1.87 -18.79 7.43
N ASN A 3 -1.46 -18.57 8.68
CA ASN A 3 -2.29 -18.77 9.86
C ASN A 3 -2.89 -20.17 10.08
N GLY A 4 -2.24 -21.22 9.58
CA GLY A 4 -2.63 -22.62 9.85
C GLY A 4 -3.88 -23.11 9.11
N LEU A 5 -4.43 -22.32 8.18
CA LEU A 5 -5.49 -22.74 7.26
C LEU A 5 -4.86 -23.21 5.94
N SER A 6 -5.45 -24.23 5.32
CA SER A 6 -5.06 -24.60 3.96
C SER A 6 -5.51 -23.52 2.97
N GLN A 7 -4.78 -23.37 1.84
CA GLN A 7 -5.12 -22.40 0.79
C GLN A 7 -6.56 -22.56 0.27
N GLU A 8 -7.09 -23.78 0.32
CA GLU A 8 -8.43 -24.15 -0.13
C GLU A 8 -9.52 -23.72 0.86
N GLU A 9 -9.31 -23.94 2.15
CA GLU A 9 -10.20 -23.44 3.21
C GLU A 9 -10.25 -21.91 3.23
N LEU A 10 -9.10 -21.28 3.00
CA LEU A 10 -8.97 -19.83 2.98
C LEU A 10 -9.68 -19.24 1.74
N SER A 11 -9.58 -19.89 0.59
CA SER A 11 -10.33 -19.57 -0.64
C SER A 11 -11.83 -19.66 -0.41
N HIS A 12 -12.28 -20.78 0.16
CA HIS A 12 -13.70 -21.05 0.38
C HIS A 12 -14.32 -20.11 1.42
N LYS A 13 -13.60 -19.77 2.49
CA LYS A 13 -14.08 -18.82 3.51
C LYS A 13 -14.10 -17.38 3.00
N SER A 14 -13.10 -16.96 2.23
CA SER A 14 -12.95 -15.55 1.81
C SER A 14 -13.68 -15.21 0.52
N GLY A 15 -14.09 -16.22 -0.24
CA GLY A 15 -14.60 -16.04 -1.59
C GLY A 15 -13.56 -15.41 -2.52
N ILE A 16 -12.28 -15.67 -2.27
CA ILE A 16 -11.15 -15.21 -3.05
C ILE A 16 -10.53 -16.44 -3.71
N ASP A 17 -10.18 -16.30 -4.98
CA ASP A 17 -9.63 -17.40 -5.75
C ASP A 17 -8.35 -17.95 -5.11
N ARG A 18 -8.23 -19.29 -5.05
CA ARG A 18 -7.06 -19.98 -4.51
C ARG A 18 -5.75 -19.51 -5.15
N THR A 19 -5.77 -19.18 -6.44
CA THR A 19 -4.60 -18.68 -7.17
C THR A 19 -4.18 -17.31 -6.66
N THR A 20 -5.13 -16.47 -6.23
CA THR A 20 -4.86 -15.17 -5.61
C THR A 20 -4.21 -15.32 -4.24
N ILE A 21 -4.59 -16.35 -3.47
CA ILE A 21 -3.98 -16.68 -2.17
C ILE A 21 -2.56 -17.23 -2.36
N ILE A 22 -2.34 -18.13 -3.33
CA ILE A 22 -1.01 -18.63 -3.68
C ILE A 22 -0.10 -17.49 -4.13
N ARG A 23 -0.60 -16.59 -4.97
CA ARG A 23 0.16 -15.42 -5.43
C ARG A 23 0.45 -14.42 -4.31
N TYR A 24 -0.43 -14.32 -3.32
CA TYR A 24 -0.15 -13.57 -2.09
C TYR A 24 1.00 -14.22 -1.31
N GLU A 25 0.93 -15.53 -1.04
CA GLU A 25 1.99 -16.26 -0.30
C GLU A 25 3.34 -16.23 -1.02
N ASN A 26 3.34 -16.18 -2.35
CA ASN A 26 4.56 -16.12 -3.15
C ASN A 26 5.08 -14.70 -3.39
N ASN A 27 4.52 -13.64 -2.76
CA ASN A 27 4.85 -12.23 -3.03
C ASN A 27 4.75 -11.83 -4.52
N GLN A 28 3.93 -12.54 -5.31
CA GLN A 28 3.91 -12.44 -6.77
C GLN A 28 2.80 -11.54 -7.33
N LEU A 29 2.11 -10.75 -6.50
CA LEU A 29 1.08 -9.85 -7.01
C LEU A 29 1.04 -8.52 -6.26
N ASN A 30 0.69 -7.48 -7.03
CA ASN A 30 0.34 -6.16 -6.55
C ASN A 30 -1.11 -6.19 -6.05
N HIS A 31 -1.35 -6.64 -4.82
CA HIS A 31 -2.73 -6.76 -4.31
C HIS A 31 -3.31 -5.38 -3.96
N SER A 32 -4.58 -5.19 -4.29
CA SER A 32 -5.36 -3.99 -3.92
C SER A 32 -5.67 -4.00 -2.42
N LEU A 33 -5.70 -2.82 -1.79
CA LEU A 33 -6.03 -2.66 -0.36
C LEU A 33 -7.35 -3.36 0.03
N GLU A 34 -8.35 -3.28 -0.85
CA GLU A 34 -9.66 -3.92 -0.68
C GLU A 34 -9.57 -5.45 -0.60
N LEU A 35 -8.72 -6.06 -1.42
CA LEU A 35 -8.52 -7.50 -1.44
C LEU A 35 -7.87 -7.97 -0.12
N CYS A 36 -6.81 -7.29 0.32
CA CYS A 36 -6.18 -7.57 1.61
C CYS A 36 -7.20 -7.40 2.73
N TYR A 37 -7.94 -6.29 2.77
CA TYR A 37 -8.98 -6.07 3.78
C TYR A 37 -10.01 -7.21 3.83
N LYS A 38 -10.47 -7.70 2.67
CA LYS A 38 -11.41 -8.84 2.58
C LYS A 38 -10.79 -10.14 3.11
N ILE A 39 -9.53 -10.42 2.79
CA ILE A 39 -8.78 -11.57 3.32
C ILE A 39 -8.71 -11.49 4.86
N ALA A 40 -8.22 -10.37 5.41
CA ALA A 40 -8.07 -10.20 6.85
C ALA A 40 -9.39 -10.34 7.59
N LYS A 41 -10.44 -9.68 7.09
CA LYS A 41 -11.77 -9.76 7.68
C LYS A 41 -12.30 -11.20 7.70
N THR A 42 -12.00 -11.99 6.66
CA THR A 42 -12.40 -13.39 6.60
C THR A 42 -11.67 -14.25 7.63
N ILE A 43 -10.37 -14.06 7.75
CA ILE A 43 -9.53 -14.84 8.67
C ILE A 43 -9.73 -14.33 10.13
N GLY A 44 -10.34 -13.17 10.32
CA GLY A 44 -10.57 -12.55 11.63
C GLY A 44 -9.30 -11.95 12.22
N ILE A 45 -8.34 -11.56 11.37
CA ILE A 45 -7.09 -10.92 11.78
C ILE A 45 -7.11 -9.43 11.43
N ASP A 46 -6.26 -8.66 12.10
CA ASP A 46 -6.06 -7.26 11.76
C ASP A 46 -5.51 -7.14 10.33
N PRO A 47 -6.17 -6.38 9.42
CA PRO A 47 -5.68 -6.12 8.07
C PRO A 47 -4.25 -5.60 8.01
N ASN A 48 -3.78 -4.88 9.02
CA ASN A 48 -2.41 -4.38 9.06
C ASN A 48 -1.36 -5.50 9.15
N LEU A 49 -1.73 -6.70 9.65
CA LEU A 49 -0.82 -7.86 9.72
C LEU A 49 -0.55 -8.49 8.35
N ILE A 50 -1.41 -8.22 7.38
CA ILE A 50 -1.29 -8.72 6.00
C ILE A 50 -1.03 -7.59 4.99
N TYR A 51 -0.90 -6.35 5.47
CA TYR A 51 -0.49 -5.25 4.63
C TYR A 51 1.00 -5.34 4.37
N ASP A 52 1.37 -5.26 3.10
CA ASP A 52 2.75 -4.96 2.74
C ASP A 52 3.10 -3.51 3.14
N GLU A 53 4.39 -3.15 3.07
CA GLU A 53 4.85 -1.82 3.49
C GLU A 53 4.11 -0.68 2.77
N TYR A 54 3.74 -0.88 1.50
CA TYR A 54 2.97 0.09 0.74
C TYR A 54 1.53 0.23 1.27
N LEU A 55 0.83 -0.88 1.50
CA LEU A 55 -0.52 -0.87 2.02
C LEU A 55 -0.56 -0.29 3.43
N ALA A 56 0.43 -0.63 4.28
CA ALA A 56 0.60 -0.04 5.61
C ALA A 56 0.89 1.46 5.54
N PHE A 57 1.62 1.90 4.50
CA PHE A 57 1.84 3.32 4.25
C PHE A 57 0.51 4.02 3.90
N ILE A 58 -0.23 3.51 2.91
CA ILE A 58 -1.50 4.09 2.45
C ILE A 58 -2.62 4.01 3.51
N SER A 59 -2.65 2.96 4.34
CA SER A 59 -3.63 2.82 5.42
C SER A 59 -3.38 3.78 6.58
N SER A 60 -2.13 4.23 6.75
CA SER A 60 -1.75 5.26 7.73
C SER A 60 -1.91 6.68 7.17
N SER A 61 -1.63 7.71 7.97
CA SER A 61 -1.62 9.11 7.51
C SER A 61 -0.47 9.43 6.53
N PHE A 62 -0.52 8.85 5.33
CA PHE A 62 0.53 8.96 4.32
C PHE A 62 0.73 10.40 3.86
N GLY A 63 -0.31 11.23 3.82
CA GLY A 63 -0.19 12.62 3.38
C GLY A 63 0.75 13.42 4.28
N ASN A 64 0.63 13.22 5.59
CA ASN A 64 1.53 13.81 6.58
C ASN A 64 2.95 13.24 6.47
N LYS A 65 3.11 11.92 6.25
CA LYS A 65 4.43 11.30 6.04
C LYS A 65 5.14 11.89 4.83
N ILE A 66 4.46 12.01 3.69
CA ILE A 66 5.01 12.59 2.45
C ILE A 66 5.45 14.04 2.70
N LYS A 67 4.59 14.83 3.36
CA LYS A 67 4.89 16.23 3.70
C LYS A 67 6.12 16.35 4.59
N ASN A 68 6.27 15.46 5.57
CA ASN A 68 7.41 15.42 6.47
C ASN A 68 8.70 15.03 5.74
N ILE A 69 8.66 13.98 4.90
CA ILE A 69 9.81 13.55 4.07
C ILE A 69 10.27 14.70 3.17
N ARG A 70 9.33 15.37 2.49
CA ARG A 70 9.64 16.52 1.63
C ARG A 70 10.30 17.65 2.41
N LYS A 71 9.78 17.99 3.59
CA LYS A 71 10.34 19.05 4.45
C LYS A 71 11.71 18.67 5.02
N LYS A 72 11.90 17.42 5.45
CA LYS A 72 13.17 16.86 5.94
C LYS A 72 14.28 17.04 4.89
N ASN A 73 13.94 16.79 3.63
CA ASN A 73 14.83 16.95 2.48
C ASN A 73 14.89 18.39 1.92
N LYS A 74 14.24 19.37 2.57
CA LYS A 74 14.17 20.78 2.14
C LYS A 74 13.67 20.98 0.70
N LEU A 75 12.81 20.08 0.21
CA LEU A 75 12.29 20.12 -1.16
C LEU A 75 10.98 20.93 -1.24
N THR A 76 10.81 21.65 -2.35
CA THR A 76 9.52 22.25 -2.70
C THR A 76 8.58 21.18 -3.27
N GLN A 77 7.26 21.41 -3.25
CA GLN A 77 6.30 20.48 -3.87
C GLN A 77 6.57 20.29 -5.37
N HIS A 78 7.12 21.30 -6.03
CA HIS A 78 7.47 21.23 -7.45
C HIS A 78 8.73 20.38 -7.66
N ALA A 79 9.79 20.62 -6.90
CA ALA A 79 11.02 19.82 -6.98
C ALA A 79 10.77 18.35 -6.63
N PHE A 80 9.99 18.09 -5.57
CA PHE A 80 9.63 16.73 -5.18
C PHE A 80 8.81 16.01 -6.26
N GLY A 81 7.85 16.70 -6.87
CA GLY A 81 7.10 16.17 -8.01
C GLY A 81 7.99 15.88 -9.22
N ALA A 82 8.91 16.80 -9.55
CA ALA A 82 9.85 16.62 -10.67
C ALA A 82 10.75 15.39 -10.48
N ILE A 83 11.22 15.14 -9.26
CA ILE A 83 12.07 13.96 -8.97
C ILE A 83 11.29 12.66 -9.05
N ILE A 84 10.04 12.64 -8.59
CA ILE A 84 9.17 11.45 -8.64
C ILE A 84 8.56 11.24 -10.04
N GLY A 85 8.59 12.26 -10.91
CA GLY A 85 7.97 12.21 -12.23
C GLY A 85 6.46 12.51 -12.21
N VAL A 86 5.98 13.22 -11.19
CA VAL A 86 4.56 13.61 -11.06
C VAL A 86 4.37 15.11 -11.02
N HIS A 87 3.20 15.56 -11.49
CA HIS A 87 2.88 16.98 -11.47
C HIS A 87 2.75 17.51 -10.02
N ARG A 88 3.15 18.77 -9.78
CA ARG A 88 3.05 19.42 -8.45
C ARG A 88 1.64 19.34 -7.83
N LYS A 89 0.58 19.41 -8.65
CA LYS A 89 -0.81 19.23 -8.19
C LYS A 89 -1.07 17.85 -7.59
N THR A 90 -0.44 16.81 -8.12
CA THR A 90 -0.52 15.43 -7.62
C THR A 90 0.07 15.36 -6.21
N ILE A 91 1.25 15.96 -5.97
CA ILE A 91 1.85 16.05 -4.64
C ILE A 91 0.94 16.77 -3.65
N VAL A 92 0.31 17.87 -4.06
CA VAL A 92 -0.65 18.59 -3.19
C VAL A 92 -1.84 17.69 -2.82
N ARG A 93 -2.36 16.90 -3.76
CA ARG A 93 -3.46 15.96 -3.49
C ARG A 93 -3.03 14.83 -2.57
N TRP A 94 -1.80 14.32 -2.72
CA TRP A 94 -1.24 13.31 -1.82
C TRP A 94 -1.06 13.84 -0.40
N GLU A 95 -0.48 15.03 -0.23
CA GLU A 95 -0.31 15.66 1.10
C GLU A 95 -1.65 15.97 1.78
N LYS A 96 -2.75 16.08 1.01
CA LYS A 96 -4.12 16.27 1.49
C LYS A 96 -4.93 14.98 1.58
N GLU A 97 -4.31 13.83 1.29
CA GLU A 97 -4.95 12.51 1.30
C GLU A 97 -6.19 12.42 0.38
N GLN A 98 -6.25 13.28 -0.64
CA GLN A 98 -7.32 13.28 -1.65
C GLN A 98 -7.06 12.27 -2.77
N LEU A 99 -5.79 11.86 -2.92
CA LEU A 99 -5.34 10.90 -3.92
C LEU A 99 -4.23 10.06 -3.31
N SER A 100 -4.28 8.76 -3.49
CA SER A 100 -3.24 7.84 -3.03
C SER A 100 -2.13 7.74 -4.09
N PRO A 101 -0.84 7.79 -3.71
CA PRO A 101 0.24 7.47 -4.64
C PRO A 101 0.14 6.01 -5.08
N THR A 102 0.58 5.71 -6.31
CA THR A 102 0.71 4.33 -6.77
C THR A 102 1.91 3.65 -6.11
N ARG A 103 2.01 2.32 -6.23
CA ARG A 103 3.17 1.54 -5.72
C ARG A 103 4.51 2.04 -6.26
N GLU A 104 4.58 2.36 -7.55
CA GLU A 104 5.79 2.92 -8.17
C GLU A 104 6.18 4.27 -7.56
N ASN A 105 5.19 5.15 -7.35
CA ASN A 105 5.41 6.43 -6.69
C ASN A 105 5.86 6.24 -5.23
N TYR A 106 5.29 5.26 -4.52
CA TYR A 106 5.73 4.91 -3.16
C TYR A 106 7.18 4.45 -3.14
N LEU A 107 7.61 3.59 -4.05
CA LEU A 107 9.01 3.16 -4.16
C LEU A 107 9.94 4.36 -4.40
N SER A 108 9.53 5.31 -5.23
CA SER A 108 10.27 6.56 -5.43
C SER A 108 10.31 7.42 -4.15
N ILE A 109 9.22 7.48 -3.38
CA ILE A 109 9.17 8.18 -2.08
C ILE A 109 10.08 7.51 -1.04
N CYS A 110 10.12 6.17 -1.00
CA CYS A 110 10.98 5.41 -0.08
C CYS A 110 12.46 5.71 -0.27
N LYS A 111 12.89 6.11 -1.48
CA LYS A 111 14.28 6.57 -1.71
C LYS A 111 14.65 7.84 -0.91
N PHE A 112 13.67 8.55 -0.34
CA PHE A 112 13.85 9.78 0.44
C PHE A 112 13.61 9.61 1.95
N MET A 113 13.16 8.43 2.40
CA MET A 113 12.93 8.15 3.83
C MET A 113 14.26 8.08 4.59
#